data_AF-A0A357TPX2-F1
#
_entry.id   AF-A0A357TPX2-F1
#
_cell.length_a   1.000
_cell.length_b   1.000
_cell.length_c   1.000
_cell.angle_alpha   90.00
_cell.angle_beta   90.00
_cell.angle_gamma   90.00
#
_symmetry.space_group_name_H-M   'P 1'
#
loop_
_entity.id
_entity.type
_entity.pdbx_description
1 polymer ?
#
loop_
_entity_poly.entity_id
_entity_poly.type
_entity_poly.pdbx_seq_one_letter_code
_entity_poly.pdbx_strand_id
1 'polypeptide(L)'
;MSAPADERRQLIDQLAALVVEDRREAAAKERDPRKTPYYLLNISHPVLRKFYLDYMSKTGETAPPGDLGRTRFELSMLHPAVLHSLAEHYKRSGRLKNDS
;
A
#
# COMPACT_ATOMS: atom_id res chain seq x y z
N MET A 1 -22.62 7.63 -8.71
CA MET A 1 -21.22 8.06 -8.89
C MET A 1 -20.64 8.23 -7.51
N SER A 2 -19.55 7.53 -7.20
CA SER A 2 -18.87 7.65 -5.89
C SER A 2 -18.15 9.00 -5.80
N ALA A 3 -17.84 9.48 -4.60
CA ALA A 3 -17.04 10.69 -4.45
C ALA A 3 -15.57 10.39 -4.85
N PRO A 4 -14.81 11.36 -5.40
CA PRO A 4 -13.40 11.13 -5.81
C PRO A 4 -12.49 10.60 -4.69
N ALA A 5 -12.79 10.95 -3.43
CA ALA A 5 -12.07 10.44 -2.27
C ALA A 5 -12.34 8.95 -2.01
N ASP A 6 -13.56 8.49 -2.29
CA ASP A 6 -13.95 7.08 -2.12
C ASP A 6 -13.33 6.21 -3.22
N GLU A 7 -13.30 6.70 -4.47
CA GLU A 7 -12.64 6.03 -5.58
C GLU A 7 -11.14 5.85 -5.32
N ARG A 8 -10.48 6.91 -4.83
CA ARG A 8 -9.07 6.83 -4.43
C ARG A 8 -8.85 5.82 -3.31
N ARG A 9 -9.73 5.77 -2.32
CA ARG A 9 -9.62 4.83 -1.20
C ARG A 9 -9.77 3.39 -1.67
N GLN A 10 -10.77 3.12 -2.51
CA GLN A 10 -11.00 1.80 -3.10
C GLN A 10 -9.80 1.34 -3.95
N LEU A 11 -9.23 2.24 -4.75
CA LEU A 11 -8.03 1.95 -5.53
C LEU A 11 -6.85 1.60 -4.61
N ILE A 12 -6.63 2.38 -3.54
CA ILE A 12 -5.57 2.08 -2.56
C ILE A 12 -5.79 0.71 -1.91
N ASP A 13 -7.02 0.36 -1.56
CA ASP A 13 -7.33 -0.94 -0.95
C ASP A 13 -7.02 -2.12 -1.88
N GLN A 14 -7.40 -2.01 -3.16
CA GLN A 14 -7.07 -3.02 -4.17
C GLN A 14 -5.56 -3.14 -4.39
N LEU A 15 -4.86 -2.00 -4.56
CA LEU A 15 -3.42 -1.98 -4.78
C LEU A 15 -2.63 -2.48 -3.57
N ALA A 16 -3.08 -2.19 -2.35
CA ALA A 16 -2.39 -2.62 -1.14
C ALA A 16 -2.33 -4.15 -1.02
N ALA A 17 -3.40 -4.85 -1.41
CA ALA A 17 -3.42 -6.31 -1.42
C ALA A 17 -2.37 -6.90 -2.39
N LEU A 18 -2.28 -6.34 -3.60
CA LEU A 18 -1.34 -6.77 -4.64
C LEU A 18 0.11 -6.49 -4.26
N VAL A 19 0.38 -5.31 -3.69
CA VAL A 19 1.73 -4.95 -3.21
C VAL A 19 2.18 -5.86 -2.06
N VAL A 20 1.28 -6.23 -1.14
CA VAL A 20 1.58 -7.19 -0.07
C VAL A 20 1.88 -8.57 -0.63
N GLU A 21 1.15 -9.02 -1.65
CA GLU A 21 1.42 -10.28 -2.34
C GLU A 21 2.82 -10.27 -2.98
N ASP A 22 3.18 -9.21 -3.71
CA ASP A 22 4.51 -9.06 -4.32
C ASP A 22 5.63 -9.11 -3.28
N ARG A 23 5.43 -8.45 -2.14
CA ARG A 23 6.38 -8.49 -1.03
C ARG A 23 6.52 -9.89 -0.47
N ARG A 24 5.42 -10.63 -0.30
CA ARG A 24 5.45 -12.02 0.18
C ARG A 24 6.15 -12.93 -0.80
N GLU A 25 5.89 -12.79 -2.09
CA GLU A 25 6.58 -13.56 -3.12
C GLU A 25 8.08 -13.26 -3.13
N ALA A 26 8.47 -11.98 -3.07
CA ALA A 26 9.87 -11.58 -3.01
C ALA A 26 10.55 -12.15 -1.76
N ALA A 27 9.88 -12.08 -0.60
CA ALA A 27 10.36 -12.66 0.65
C ALA A 27 10.53 -14.19 0.57
N ALA A 28 9.59 -14.89 -0.06
CA ALA A 28 9.65 -16.34 -0.21
C ALA A 28 10.76 -16.80 -1.18
N LYS A 29 11.11 -15.97 -2.17
CA LYS A 29 12.21 -16.21 -3.11
C LYS A 29 13.58 -15.85 -2.52
N GLU A 30 13.60 -14.98 -1.51
CA GLU A 30 14.84 -14.57 -0.84
C GLU A 30 15.33 -15.66 0.12
N ARG A 31 16.56 -16.12 -0.11
CA ARG A 31 17.18 -17.21 0.67
C ARG A 31 18.02 -16.68 1.83
N ASP A 32 18.40 -15.41 1.80
CA ASP A 32 19.15 -14.78 2.88
C ASP A 32 18.19 -14.29 3.99
N PRO A 33 18.22 -14.91 5.19
CA PRO A 33 17.37 -14.50 6.31
C PRO A 33 17.68 -13.09 6.83
N ARG A 34 18.79 -12.47 6.42
CA ARG A 34 19.16 -11.10 6.81
C ARG A 34 18.50 -10.03 5.93
N LYS A 35 17.96 -10.41 4.78
CA LYS A 35 17.27 -9.48 3.89
C LYS A 35 15.80 -9.39 4.28
N THR A 36 15.48 -8.32 5.00
CA THR A 36 14.10 -8.02 5.38
C THR A 36 13.30 -7.57 4.15
N PRO A 37 12.01 -7.98 4.03
CA PRO A 37 11.11 -7.42 3.03
C PRO A 37 11.08 -5.89 3.17
N TYR A 38 11.28 -5.20 2.05
CA TYR A 38 11.34 -3.74 2.05
C TYR A 38 9.94 -3.13 2.12
N TYR A 39 9.84 -2.05 2.87
CA TYR A 39 8.67 -1.17 2.92
C TYR A 39 8.97 0.08 2.11
N LEU A 40 7.94 0.69 1.50
CA LEU A 40 8.15 1.90 0.68
C LEU A 40 8.62 3.08 1.54
N LEU A 41 8.11 3.16 2.76
CA LEU A 41 8.42 4.23 3.71
C LEU A 41 8.90 3.65 5.04
N ASN A 42 9.93 4.27 5.61
CA ASN A 42 10.37 3.97 6.96
C ASN A 42 9.50 4.73 7.98
N ILE A 43 8.47 4.06 8.52
CA ILE A 43 7.56 4.66 9.51
C ILE A 43 8.24 4.95 10.86
N SER A 44 9.45 4.46 11.10
CA SER A 44 10.25 4.81 12.28
C SER A 44 10.92 6.19 12.14
N HIS A 45 10.98 6.75 10.93
CA HIS A 45 11.48 8.11 10.73
C HIS A 45 10.51 9.11 11.41
N PRO A 46 10.98 10.03 12.27
CA PRO A 46 10.09 10.88 13.09
C PRO A 46 9.04 11.66 12.29
N VAL A 47 9.41 12.18 11.12
CA VAL A 47 8.49 12.92 10.24
C VAL A 47 7.40 12.00 9.67
N LEU A 48 7.78 10.80 9.21
CA LEU A 48 6.84 9.85 8.62
C LEU A 48 5.95 9.22 9.69
N ARG A 49 6.49 9.01 10.89
CA ARG A 49 5.75 8.51 12.05
C ARG A 49 4.55 9.40 12.37
N LYS A 50 4.70 10.72 12.29
CA LYS A 50 3.59 11.65 12.54
C LYS A 50 2.43 11.42 11.56
N PHE A 51 2.72 11.42 10.26
CA PHE A 51 1.70 11.17 9.22
C PHE A 51 1.05 9.80 9.36
N TYR A 52 1.84 8.80 9.77
CA TYR A 52 1.35 7.46 10.01
C TYR A 52 0.37 7.38 11.19
N LEU A 53 0.69 8.02 12.32
CA LEU A 53 -0.20 8.09 13.48
C LEU A 53 -1.49 8.85 13.15
N ASP A 54 -1.40 9.96 12.42
CA ASP A 54 -2.56 10.74 11.95
C ASP A 54 -3.44 9.94 10.97
N TYR A 55 -2.83 9.06 10.18
CA TYR A 55 -3.56 8.15 9.29
C TYR A 55 -4.34 7.10 10.10
N MET A 56 -3.69 6.45 11.07
CA MET A 56 -4.34 5.45 11.93
C MET A 56 -5.53 6.01 12.70
N SER A 57 -5.40 7.23 13.26
CA SER A 57 -6.48 7.86 14.02
C SER A 57 -7.73 8.11 13.16
N LYS A 58 -7.56 8.30 11.85
CA LYS A 58 -8.67 8.51 10.89
C LYS A 58 -9.30 7.21 10.41
N THR A 59 -8.54 6.12 10.34
CA THR A 59 -9.04 4.83 9.85
C THR A 59 -9.55 3.92 10.97
N GLY A 60 -9.27 4.25 12.24
CA GLY A 60 -9.63 3.43 13.39
C GLY A 60 -8.79 2.16 13.51
N GLU A 61 -7.71 2.02 12.74
CA GLU A 61 -6.77 0.91 12.87
C GLU A 61 -5.91 1.09 14.15
N THR A 62 -5.73 0.02 14.92
CA THR A 62 -4.91 0.01 16.14
C THR A 62 -3.45 -0.36 15.83
N ALA A 63 -2.52 0.18 16.60
CA ALA A 63 -1.09 -0.09 16.46
C ALA A 63 -0.67 -1.39 17.19
N PRO A 64 0.27 -2.18 16.64
CA PRO A 64 0.96 -1.97 15.36
C PRO A 64 0.14 -2.47 14.16
N PRO A 65 0.31 -1.87 12.97
CA PRO A 65 -0.43 -2.27 11.78
C PRO A 65 0.06 -3.64 11.30
N GLY A 66 -0.84 -4.46 10.80
CA GLY A 66 -0.45 -5.54 9.89
C GLY A 66 0.13 -4.97 8.58
N ASP A 67 0.82 -5.80 7.82
CA ASP A 67 1.45 -5.39 6.54
C ASP A 67 0.47 -4.68 5.58
N LEU A 68 -0.80 -5.08 5.58
CA LEU A 68 -1.82 -4.47 4.74
C LEU A 68 -2.15 -3.03 5.14
N GLY A 69 -2.39 -2.77 6.43
CA GLY A 69 -2.68 -1.43 6.94
C GLY A 69 -1.50 -0.48 6.71
N ARG A 70 -0.28 -0.97 6.93
CA ARG A 70 0.95 -0.21 6.62
C ARG A 70 1.06 0.09 5.13
N THR A 71 0.75 -0.87 4.26
CA THR A 71 0.81 -0.68 2.81
C THR A 71 -0.23 0.33 2.33
N ARG A 72 -1.45 0.31 2.89
CA ARG A 72 -2.46 1.33 2.61
C ARG A 72 -1.98 2.73 2.96
N PHE A 73 -1.37 2.90 4.13
CA PHE A 73 -0.74 4.17 4.50
C PHE A 73 0.32 4.59 3.48
N GLU A 74 1.26 3.70 3.14
CA GLU A 74 2.33 3.99 2.18
C GLU A 74 1.79 4.44 0.82
N LEU A 75 0.78 3.75 0.30
CA LEU A 75 0.12 4.13 -0.95
C LEU A 75 -0.68 5.43 -0.80
N SER A 76 -1.26 5.71 0.37
CA SER A 76 -1.96 6.97 0.62
C SER A 76 -1.06 8.20 0.59
N MET A 77 0.26 8.03 0.73
CA MET A 77 1.25 9.11 0.62
C MET A 77 1.66 9.39 -0.83
N LEU A 78 1.30 8.51 -1.78
CA LEU A 78 1.64 8.68 -3.18
C LEU A 78 0.70 9.67 -3.89
N HIS A 79 1.29 10.38 -4.85
CA HIS A 79 0.54 11.22 -5.76
C HIS A 79 -0.46 10.39 -6.58
N PRO A 80 -1.69 10.87 -6.85
CA PRO A 80 -2.70 10.12 -7.60
C PRO A 80 -2.20 9.55 -8.93
N ALA A 81 -1.41 10.31 -9.69
CA ALA A 81 -0.82 9.84 -10.95
C ALA A 81 0.06 8.58 -10.78
N VAL A 82 0.77 8.46 -9.66
CA VAL A 82 1.59 7.27 -9.35
C VAL A 82 0.70 6.08 -9.03
N LEU A 83 -0.40 6.29 -8.29
CA LEU A 83 -1.39 5.24 -8.02
C LEU A 83 -2.02 4.71 -9.30
N HIS A 84 -2.40 5.61 -10.22
CA HIS A 84 -2.91 5.21 -11.54
C HIS A 84 -1.85 4.46 -12.35
N SER A 85 -0.60 4.93 -12.38
CA SER A 85 0.47 4.21 -13.08
C SER A 85 0.70 2.81 -12.50
N LEU A 86 0.61 2.65 -11.17
CA LEU A 86 0.71 1.35 -10.51
C LEU A 86 -0.49 0.45 -10.84
N ALA A 87 -1.69 1.01 -10.88
CA ALA A 87 -2.89 0.29 -11.30
C ALA A 87 -2.77 -0.22 -12.74
N GLU A 88 -2.30 0.63 -13.66
CA GLU A 88 -2.05 0.23 -15.05
C GLU A 88 -0.99 -0.86 -15.17
N HIS A 89 0.04 -0.85 -14.31
CA HIS A 89 1.00 -1.95 -14.24
C HIS A 89 0.33 -3.28 -13.88
N TYR A 90 -0.49 -3.31 -12.82
CA TYR A 90 -1.18 -4.54 -12.40
C TYR A 90 -2.30 -4.98 -13.34
N LYS A 91 -2.93 -4.05 -14.07
CA LYS A 91 -3.88 -4.37 -15.14
C LYS A 91 -3.18 -5.09 -16.29
N ARG A 92 -2.02 -4.59 -16.73
CA ARG A 92 -1.22 -5.25 -17.78
C ARG A 92 -0.75 -6.64 -17.39
N SER A 93 -0.50 -6.89 -16.10
CA SER A 93 -0.17 -8.22 -15.59
C SER A 93 -1.41 -9.11 -15.36
N GLY A 94 -2.63 -8.63 -15.64
CA GLY A 94 -3.88 -9.37 -15.43
C GLY A 94 -4.29 -9.56 -13.97
N ARG A 95 -3.65 -8.85 -13.03
CA ARG A 95 -3.85 -9.02 -11.58
C ARG A 95 -4.81 -8.00 -10.98
N LEU A 96 -5.01 -6.87 -11.66
CA LEU A 96 -6.07 -5.93 -11.36
C LEU A 96 -7.08 -5.94 -12.52
N LYS A 97 -8.37 -6.14 -12.21
CA LYS A 97 -9.42 -6.09 -13.22
C LYS A 97 -9.61 -4.66 -13.71
N ASN A 98 -9.94 -4.48 -14.98
CA ASN A 98 -10.47 -3.22 -15.45
C ASN A 98 -11.85 -3.02 -14.83
N ASP A 99 -12.10 -1.84 -14.27
CA ASP A 99 -13.47 -1.45 -13.94
C ASP A 99 -14.29 -1.54 -15.24
N SER A 100 -15.28 -2.42 -15.22
CA SER A 100 -16.24 -2.63 -16.32
C SER A 100 -17.26 -1.51 -16.35
#